data_AF-A0A072U5I7-F1
#
_entry.id   AF-A0A072U5I7-F1
#
_cell.length_a   1.000
_cell.length_b   1.000
_cell.length_c   1.000
_cell.angle_alpha   90.00
_cell.angle_beta   90.00
_cell.angle_gamma   90.00
#
_symmetry.space_group_name_H-M   'P 1'
#
loop_
_entity.id
_entity.type
_entity.pdbx_description
1 polymer ?
#
loop_
_entity_poly.entity_id
_entity_poly.type
_entity_poly.pdbx_seq_one_letter_code
_entity_poly.pdbx_strand_id
1 'polypeptide(L)'
;MVAMAMVAAQQFLCFSKSNCRITTTRPCIPLHHFSSTLLRSRNNKIQFPLISYSSSSSQTPETETETAESCVNLGLELFSKGKVKDALAQFETALSLNPNPVEAQAAFYNKACCHAYRGEGKKAANCLRTALREYNLKFGTILNDPDLASFRALPEFKELQEEARLGGEDVGSSFRRDLKLISEVQAPFRGIRRFFYVAFTAAAGISLFFNVPRILRAIQGGDGAPDVLETAGNAAVNIGGIVVFVALFLWDNKKEEEQIAQISRNETLSRLPLRLSTNRVVELVQLRDTVRPVIIAGKKETVTLALRKAERFRTDLLRRGVLLVPVIWGEGRETKIEKKGFGLQPKAAEALPSIGILRSEHSP
;
A
#
# COMPACT_ATOMS: atom_id res chain seq x y z
N MET A 1 -49.07 -17.34 27.67
CA MET A 1 -48.94 -16.16 28.56
C MET A 1 -47.54 -16.22 29.14
N VAL A 2 -46.57 -15.34 28.89
CA VAL A 2 -46.52 -13.93 28.50
C VAL A 2 -45.36 -13.74 27.50
N ALA A 3 -45.58 -12.89 26.49
CA ALA A 3 -44.66 -12.56 25.42
C ALA A 3 -43.52 -11.62 25.88
N MET A 4 -42.28 -11.88 25.44
CA MET A 4 -41.13 -10.98 25.57
C MET A 4 -41.04 -10.09 24.33
N ALA A 5 -41.42 -8.83 24.48
CA ALA A 5 -41.39 -7.82 23.44
C ALA A 5 -39.97 -7.23 23.29
N MET A 6 -39.49 -7.17 22.06
CA MET A 6 -38.31 -6.38 21.66
C MET A 6 -38.64 -4.88 21.74
N VAL A 7 -37.84 -4.12 22.47
CA VAL A 7 -37.89 -2.65 22.44
C VAL A 7 -36.91 -2.16 21.38
N ALA A 8 -37.44 -1.77 20.23
CA ALA A 8 -36.76 -0.98 19.22
C ALA A 8 -36.92 0.51 19.56
N ALA A 9 -35.83 1.20 19.86
CA ALA A 9 -35.84 2.66 20.01
C ALA A 9 -35.73 3.32 18.63
N GLN A 10 -36.88 3.63 18.03
CA GLN A 10 -37.01 4.61 16.95
C GLN A 10 -37.23 6.00 17.58
N GLN A 11 -36.29 6.93 17.39
CA GLN A 11 -36.57 8.36 17.55
C GLN A 11 -36.76 8.97 16.17
N PHE A 12 -38.04 9.18 15.83
CA PHE A 12 -38.48 10.14 14.83
C PHE A 12 -38.26 11.55 15.38
N LEU A 13 -37.48 12.35 14.65
CA LEU A 13 -37.68 13.79 14.62
C LEU A 13 -38.03 14.17 13.19
N CYS A 14 -39.31 14.48 12.99
CA CYS A 14 -39.83 15.16 11.82
C CYS A 14 -39.23 16.57 11.76
N PHE A 15 -38.72 16.99 10.60
CA PHE A 15 -38.91 18.37 10.15
C PHE A 15 -39.02 18.43 8.62
N SER A 16 -40.26 18.72 8.21
CA SER A 16 -40.72 19.52 7.08
C SER A 16 -39.95 19.52 5.75
N LYS A 17 -40.63 19.04 4.70
CA LYS A 17 -40.35 19.37 3.30
C LYS A 17 -40.69 20.85 3.06
N SER A 18 -39.69 21.64 2.69
CA SER A 18 -39.90 22.93 2.01
C SER A 18 -39.11 22.97 0.71
N ASN A 19 -39.84 22.96 -0.41
CA ASN A 19 -39.36 23.34 -1.72
C ASN A 19 -38.83 24.78 -1.66
N CYS A 20 -37.53 24.98 -1.91
CA CYS A 20 -37.02 26.32 -2.18
C CYS A 20 -36.10 26.27 -3.41
N ARG A 21 -36.65 26.77 -4.52
CA ARG A 21 -35.94 27.06 -5.76
C ARG A 21 -35.37 28.47 -5.59
N ILE A 22 -34.05 28.62 -5.46
CA ILE A 22 -33.40 29.94 -5.47
C ILE A 22 -32.25 29.93 -6.48
N THR A 23 -32.42 30.82 -7.45
CA THR A 23 -31.48 31.28 -8.47
C THR A 23 -30.33 32.10 -7.87
N THR A 24 -29.14 31.89 -8.43
CA THR A 24 -28.03 32.85 -8.67
C THR A 24 -27.67 33.90 -7.62
N THR A 25 -26.45 33.85 -7.08
CA THR A 25 -25.42 34.93 -7.19
C THR A 25 -24.12 34.51 -6.49
N ARG A 26 -22.99 34.72 -7.16
CA ARG A 26 -21.63 34.64 -6.59
C ARG A 26 -21.36 35.86 -5.69
N PRO A 27 -20.65 35.71 -4.56
CA PRO A 27 -19.89 36.80 -3.97
C PRO A 27 -18.39 36.62 -4.23
N CYS A 28 -17.80 37.61 -4.91
CA CYS A 28 -16.37 37.86 -4.97
C CYS A 28 -15.98 38.74 -3.76
N ILE A 29 -14.94 38.35 -3.02
CA ILE A 29 -14.22 39.18 -2.02
C ILE A 29 -12.70 38.86 -2.16
N PRO A 30 -11.79 39.84 -1.96
CA PRO A 30 -10.67 40.06 -2.88
C PRO A 30 -9.33 39.42 -2.50
N LEU A 31 -8.52 39.24 -3.54
CA LEU A 31 -7.09 38.94 -3.54
C LEU A 31 -6.27 40.10 -2.95
N HIS A 32 -5.38 39.81 -2.01
CA HIS A 32 -4.16 40.60 -1.80
C HIS A 32 -2.95 39.67 -1.62
N HIS A 33 -2.03 39.79 -2.57
CA HIS A 33 -0.59 39.53 -2.53
C HIS A 33 -0.07 38.19 -1.98
N PHE A 34 0.21 37.26 -2.89
CA PHE A 34 1.41 36.44 -2.79
C PHE A 34 2.18 36.54 -4.11
N SER A 35 3.37 37.12 -4.04
CA SER A 35 4.22 37.47 -5.16
C SER A 35 4.66 36.22 -5.94
N SER A 36 4.53 36.34 -7.25
CA SER A 36 4.98 35.41 -8.28
C SER A 36 6.50 35.35 -8.38
N THR A 37 7.08 34.16 -8.30
CA THR A 37 8.32 33.84 -9.02
C THR A 37 7.99 32.90 -10.17
N LEU A 38 8.02 33.49 -11.36
CA LEU A 38 8.02 32.82 -12.65
C LEU A 38 9.22 31.88 -12.77
N LEU A 39 8.98 30.59 -13.03
CA LEU A 39 9.95 29.73 -13.72
C LEU A 39 9.28 28.93 -14.84
N ARG A 40 9.18 29.64 -15.97
CA ARG A 40 9.56 29.22 -17.33
C ARG A 40 9.77 27.70 -17.55
N SER A 41 8.88 27.14 -18.35
CA SER A 41 9.00 25.87 -19.07
C SER A 41 10.34 25.69 -19.78
N ARG A 42 11.12 24.65 -19.41
CA ARG A 42 11.98 23.89 -20.34
C ARG A 42 12.53 22.58 -19.71
N ASN A 43 12.34 21.49 -20.45
CA ASN A 43 12.99 20.18 -20.38
C ASN A 43 12.64 19.23 -19.22
N ASN A 44 11.81 18.23 -19.59
CA ASN A 44 11.71 16.85 -19.12
C ASN A 44 12.82 16.32 -18.17
N LYS A 45 12.83 16.77 -16.92
CA LYS A 45 13.57 16.12 -15.82
C LYS A 45 12.54 15.64 -14.80
N ILE A 46 12.59 14.35 -14.52
CA ILE A 46 11.80 13.67 -13.50
C ILE A 46 12.02 14.42 -12.18
N GLN A 47 10.95 14.92 -11.56
CA GLN A 47 11.01 15.48 -10.21
C GLN A 47 11.08 14.31 -9.22
N PHE A 48 12.23 14.16 -8.58
CA PHE A 48 12.51 13.15 -7.57
C PHE A 48 11.96 13.58 -6.21
N PRO A 49 11.07 12.82 -5.56
CA PRO A 49 10.83 12.94 -4.13
C PRO A 49 11.75 11.96 -3.39
N LEU A 50 13.07 12.11 -3.54
CA LEU A 50 14.03 11.41 -2.68
C LEU A 50 13.98 12.06 -1.29
N ILE A 51 14.17 11.28 -0.22
CA ILE A 51 14.33 11.84 1.12
C ILE A 51 15.67 12.60 1.14
N SER A 52 15.60 13.90 0.91
CA SER A 52 16.71 14.84 1.10
C SER A 52 16.74 15.24 2.56
N TYR A 53 17.94 15.18 3.15
CA TYR A 53 18.19 15.71 4.48
C TYR A 53 18.77 17.11 4.36
N SER A 54 18.23 18.06 5.10
CA SER A 54 18.73 19.42 5.18
C SER A 54 18.79 19.80 6.65
N SER A 55 19.96 19.67 7.27
CA SER A 55 20.16 20.21 8.60
C SER A 55 20.29 21.74 8.54
N SER A 56 19.54 22.44 9.40
CA SER A 56 19.82 23.84 9.73
C SER A 56 20.94 23.84 10.77
N SER A 57 22.19 23.81 10.32
CA SER A 57 23.35 23.98 11.19
C SER A 57 24.30 25.01 10.58
N SER A 58 24.57 26.01 11.40
CA SER A 58 25.43 27.18 11.20
C SER A 58 26.81 26.85 10.62
N GLN A 59 27.27 27.72 9.72
CA GLN A 59 28.58 27.72 9.10
C GLN A 59 29.71 27.78 10.14
N THR A 60 30.64 26.82 10.08
CA THR A 60 32.04 26.99 10.49
C THR A 60 32.92 26.28 9.45
N PRO A 61 33.96 26.94 8.90
CA PRO A 61 34.73 26.39 7.78
C PRO A 61 35.93 25.60 8.30
N GLU A 62 35.79 24.30 8.60
CA GLU A 62 36.95 23.49 9.01
C GLU A 62 36.86 22.04 8.46
N THR A 63 37.94 21.65 7.76
CA THR A 63 38.40 20.30 7.40
C THR A 63 37.37 19.29 6.86
N GLU A 64 37.61 18.82 5.62
CA GLU A 64 36.91 17.73 4.92
C GLU A 64 36.83 16.43 5.75
N THR A 65 35.94 16.39 6.73
CA THR A 65 35.57 15.17 7.44
C THR A 65 34.33 14.64 6.74
N GLU A 66 34.48 13.51 6.05
CA GLU A 66 33.35 12.81 5.45
C GLU A 66 32.36 12.43 6.57
N THR A 67 31.21 13.11 6.60
CA THR A 67 30.10 12.78 7.50
C THR A 67 29.07 11.93 6.78
N ALA A 68 28.29 11.13 7.52
CA ALA A 68 27.22 10.32 6.94
C ALA A 68 26.22 11.17 6.13
N GLU A 69 25.85 12.35 6.64
CA GLU A 69 25.02 13.34 5.91
C GLU A 69 25.65 13.78 4.59
N SER A 70 26.92 14.17 4.60
CA SER A 70 27.62 14.62 3.39
C SER A 70 27.66 13.53 2.33
N CYS A 71 27.95 12.28 2.74
CA CYS A 71 27.92 11.12 1.87
C CYS A 71 26.51 10.85 1.28
N VAL A 72 25.44 10.97 2.07
CA VAL A 72 24.05 10.83 1.56
C VAL A 72 23.75 11.90 0.51
N ASN A 73 24.09 13.16 0.79
CA ASN A 73 23.84 14.27 -0.13
C ASN A 73 24.66 14.14 -1.43
N LEU A 74 25.93 13.75 -1.33
CA LEU A 74 26.77 13.46 -2.49
C LEU A 74 26.24 12.27 -3.29
N GLY A 75 25.77 11.21 -2.62
CA GLY A 75 25.12 10.06 -3.25
C GLY A 75 23.88 10.45 -4.06
N LEU A 76 23.03 11.33 -3.52
CA LEU A 76 21.87 11.88 -4.22
C LEU A 76 22.27 12.68 -5.47
N GLU A 77 23.30 13.52 -5.36
CA GLU A 77 23.82 14.28 -6.50
C GLU A 77 24.34 13.34 -7.60
N LEU A 78 25.12 12.32 -7.25
CA LEU A 78 25.64 11.32 -8.18
C LEU A 78 24.52 10.52 -8.83
N PHE A 79 23.50 10.13 -8.06
CA PHE A 79 22.33 9.42 -8.56
C PHE A 79 21.57 10.27 -9.59
N SER A 80 21.38 11.56 -9.32
CA SER A 80 20.73 12.51 -10.25
C SER A 80 21.50 12.68 -11.58
N LYS A 81 22.82 12.45 -11.56
CA LYS A 81 23.70 12.44 -12.74
C LYS A 81 23.74 11.08 -13.46
N GLY A 82 22.99 10.09 -12.97
CA GLY A 82 22.97 8.72 -13.51
C GLY A 82 24.18 7.88 -13.12
N LYS A 83 25.06 8.37 -12.23
CA LYS A 83 26.23 7.65 -11.72
C LYS A 83 25.83 6.72 -10.56
N VAL A 84 24.99 5.74 -10.87
CA VAL A 84 24.33 4.89 -9.86
C VAL A 84 25.32 4.03 -9.07
N LYS A 85 26.44 3.60 -9.68
CA LYS A 85 27.48 2.83 -8.96
C LYS A 85 28.16 3.68 -7.90
N ASP A 86 28.55 4.90 -8.27
CA ASP A 86 29.23 5.84 -7.37
C ASP A 86 28.29 6.30 -6.26
N ALA A 87 27.01 6.55 -6.59
CA ALA A 87 25.98 6.86 -5.61
C ALA A 87 25.80 5.75 -4.57
N LEU A 88 25.77 4.49 -5.01
CA LEU A 88 25.66 3.34 -4.13
C LEU A 88 26.85 3.25 -3.16
N ALA A 89 28.07 3.48 -3.65
CA ALA A 89 29.25 3.52 -2.79
C ALA A 89 29.13 4.61 -1.72
N GLN A 90 28.65 5.80 -2.08
CA GLN A 90 28.43 6.89 -1.12
C GLN A 90 27.38 6.54 -0.05
N PHE A 91 26.28 5.88 -0.41
CA PHE A 91 25.31 5.41 0.58
C PHE A 91 25.87 4.31 1.49
N GLU A 92 26.75 3.44 0.99
CA GLU A 92 27.45 2.44 1.81
C GLU A 92 28.46 3.08 2.76
N THR A 93 29.21 4.08 2.31
CA THR A 93 30.07 4.90 3.16
C THR A 93 29.26 5.59 4.25
N ALA A 94 28.13 6.22 3.91
CA ALA A 94 27.25 6.86 4.89
C ALA A 94 26.79 5.89 6.00
N LEU A 95 26.45 4.65 5.64
CA LEU A 95 26.07 3.61 6.61
C LEU A 95 27.23 3.13 7.48
N SER A 96 28.48 3.35 7.04
CA SER A 96 29.70 2.98 7.77
C SER A 96 30.20 4.08 8.72
N LEU A 97 29.73 5.33 8.55
CA LEU A 97 30.17 6.51 9.29
C LEU A 97 29.35 6.80 10.56
N ASN A 98 28.73 5.79 11.17
CA ASN A 98 27.83 5.91 12.33
C ASN A 98 26.69 6.94 12.10
N PRO A 99 25.80 6.69 11.12
CA PRO A 99 24.69 7.58 10.83
C PRO A 99 23.72 7.65 12.01
N ASN A 100 23.08 8.82 12.19
CA ASN A 100 21.91 8.89 13.06
C ASN A 100 20.72 8.12 12.43
N PRO A 101 19.64 7.82 13.18
CA PRO A 101 18.53 7.02 12.65
C PRO A 101 17.85 7.60 11.38
N VAL A 102 17.85 8.93 11.22
CA VAL A 102 17.25 9.61 10.06
C VAL A 102 18.15 9.47 8.83
N GLU A 103 19.46 9.68 9.01
CA GLU A 103 20.47 9.49 7.97
C GLU A 103 20.52 8.03 7.51
N ALA A 104 20.47 7.09 8.46
CA ALA A 104 20.45 5.66 8.16
C ALA A 104 19.19 5.28 7.37
N GLN A 105 18.01 5.80 7.78
CA GLN A 105 16.77 5.63 7.03
C GLN A 105 16.93 6.12 5.58
N ALA A 106 17.46 7.33 5.39
CA ALA A 106 17.66 7.92 4.08
C ALA A 106 18.69 7.14 3.25
N ALA A 107 19.79 6.70 3.84
CA ALA A 107 20.83 5.92 3.18
C ALA A 107 20.30 4.55 2.71
N PHE A 108 19.60 3.79 3.57
CA PHE A 108 18.98 2.53 3.17
C PHE A 108 17.91 2.72 2.09
N TYR A 109 17.10 3.77 2.19
CA TYR A 109 16.08 4.10 1.21
C TYR A 109 16.68 4.44 -0.17
N ASN A 110 17.66 5.34 -0.20
CA ASN A 110 18.29 5.76 -1.44
C ASN A 110 19.14 4.63 -2.05
N LYS A 111 19.77 3.79 -1.22
CA LYS A 111 20.42 2.54 -1.65
C LYS A 111 19.42 1.59 -2.32
N ALA A 112 18.21 1.46 -1.79
CA ALA A 112 17.16 0.66 -2.43
C ALA A 112 16.77 1.21 -3.80
N CYS A 113 16.65 2.54 -3.93
CA CYS A 113 16.37 3.20 -5.21
C CYS A 113 17.48 2.91 -6.25
N CYS A 114 18.75 2.95 -5.84
CA CYS A 114 19.88 2.54 -6.68
C CYS A 114 19.77 1.09 -7.16
N HIS A 115 19.43 0.15 -6.27
CA HIS A 115 19.25 -1.26 -6.64
C HIS A 115 18.04 -1.46 -7.56
N ALA A 116 16.93 -0.77 -7.32
CA ALA A 116 15.74 -0.79 -8.16
C ALA A 116 16.04 -0.28 -9.58
N TYR A 117 16.79 0.81 -9.70
CA TYR A 117 17.24 1.34 -10.99
C TYR A 117 18.11 0.34 -11.76
N ARG A 118 18.93 -0.44 -11.04
CA ARG A 118 19.77 -1.50 -11.62
C ARG A 118 19.04 -2.80 -11.93
N GLY A 119 17.75 -2.92 -11.57
CA GLY A 119 16.99 -4.17 -11.69
C GLY A 119 17.34 -5.23 -10.65
N GLU A 120 18.06 -4.86 -9.59
CA GLU A 120 18.49 -5.76 -8.51
C GLU A 120 17.40 -5.89 -7.44
N GLY A 121 16.24 -6.44 -7.82
CA GLY A 121 15.02 -6.47 -6.99
C GLY A 121 15.24 -7.04 -5.58
N LYS A 122 15.95 -8.15 -5.44
CA LYS A 122 16.24 -8.76 -4.12
C LYS A 122 17.00 -7.83 -3.18
N LYS A 123 17.99 -7.09 -3.70
CA LYS A 123 18.77 -6.16 -2.88
C LYS A 123 17.97 -4.91 -2.53
N ALA A 124 17.17 -4.41 -3.48
CA ALA A 124 16.24 -3.31 -3.23
C ALA A 124 15.26 -3.67 -2.10
N ALA A 125 14.63 -4.85 -2.18
CA ALA A 125 13.72 -5.36 -1.17
C ALA A 125 14.40 -5.46 0.21
N ASN A 126 15.62 -6.01 0.29
CA ASN A 126 16.37 -6.10 1.55
C ASN A 126 16.63 -4.73 2.18
N CYS A 127 17.08 -3.75 1.40
CA CYS A 127 17.31 -2.39 1.90
C CYS A 127 16.00 -1.73 2.40
N LEU A 128 14.89 -1.95 1.68
CA LEU A 128 13.57 -1.45 2.11
C LEU A 128 13.05 -2.15 3.37
N ARG A 129 13.28 -3.46 3.53
CA ARG A 129 12.94 -4.18 4.78
C ARG A 129 13.65 -3.54 5.97
N THR A 130 14.96 -3.29 5.86
CA THR A 130 15.73 -2.61 6.91
C THR A 130 15.17 -1.22 7.20
N ALA A 131 14.92 -0.40 6.17
CA ALA A 131 14.35 0.94 6.34
C ALA A 131 12.96 0.94 7.01
N LEU A 132 12.09 -0.01 6.63
CA LEU A 132 10.76 -0.16 7.21
C LEU A 132 10.82 -0.64 8.66
N ARG A 133 11.63 -1.66 8.94
CA ARG A 133 11.71 -2.33 10.24
C ARG A 133 12.43 -1.50 11.28
N GLU A 134 13.67 -1.11 11.01
CA GLU A 134 14.56 -0.51 12.00
C GLU A 134 14.34 1.00 12.12
N TYR A 135 13.97 1.63 11.01
CA TYR A 135 13.88 3.08 10.94
C TYR A 135 12.46 3.60 10.75
N ASN A 136 11.44 2.74 10.83
CA ASN A 136 10.03 3.13 10.71
C ASN A 136 9.70 3.94 9.43
N LEU A 137 10.34 3.61 8.31
CA LEU A 137 9.97 4.20 7.03
C LEU A 137 8.47 3.96 6.77
N LYS A 138 7.78 4.96 6.21
CA LYS A 138 6.39 4.81 5.80
C LYS A 138 6.33 4.02 4.50
N PHE A 139 5.56 2.93 4.47
CA PHE A 139 5.39 2.14 3.25
C PHE A 139 4.73 2.96 2.12
N GLY A 140 3.92 3.97 2.46
CA GLY A 140 3.41 4.94 1.50
C GLY A 140 4.51 5.69 0.74
N THR A 141 5.68 5.93 1.33
CA THR A 141 6.83 6.55 0.65
C THR A 141 7.32 5.66 -0.49
N ILE A 142 7.50 4.37 -0.23
CA ILE A 142 7.92 3.36 -1.23
C ILE A 142 6.94 3.32 -2.40
N LEU A 143 5.65 3.40 -2.08
CA LEU A 143 4.58 3.27 -3.07
C LEU A 143 4.43 4.49 -3.98
N ASN A 144 4.73 5.68 -3.47
CA ASN A 144 4.57 6.94 -4.18
C ASN A 144 5.85 7.39 -4.89
N ASP A 145 6.98 6.71 -4.66
CA ASP A 145 8.25 7.07 -5.28
C ASP A 145 8.32 6.60 -6.75
N PRO A 146 8.59 7.52 -7.71
CA PRO A 146 8.80 7.18 -9.12
C PRO A 146 10.04 6.30 -9.37
N ASP A 147 11.12 6.42 -8.59
CA ASP A 147 12.36 5.66 -8.76
C ASP A 147 12.16 4.17 -8.45
N LEU A 148 11.17 3.86 -7.62
CA LEU A 148 10.77 2.49 -7.28
C LEU A 148 9.70 1.93 -8.22
N ALA A 149 9.28 2.66 -9.26
CA ALA A 149 8.25 2.19 -10.20
C ALA A 149 8.65 0.89 -10.92
N SER A 150 9.93 0.74 -11.30
CA SER A 150 10.44 -0.50 -11.90
C SER A 150 10.42 -1.66 -10.91
N PHE A 151 10.79 -1.40 -9.65
CA PHE A 151 10.79 -2.39 -8.58
C PHE A 151 9.37 -2.87 -8.25
N ARG A 152 8.37 -1.99 -8.28
CA ARG A 152 6.95 -2.33 -8.05
C ARG A 152 6.38 -3.37 -9.02
N ALA A 153 6.98 -3.55 -10.18
CA ALA A 153 6.58 -4.57 -11.15
C ALA A 153 7.17 -5.95 -10.85
N LEU A 154 8.18 -6.04 -9.98
CA LEU A 154 8.91 -7.27 -9.69
C LEU A 154 8.20 -8.13 -8.61
N PRO A 155 8.39 -9.46 -8.63
CA PRO A 155 7.82 -10.36 -7.62
C PRO A 155 8.32 -10.02 -6.20
N GLU A 156 9.57 -9.56 -6.05
CA GLU A 156 10.15 -9.19 -4.76
C GLU A 156 9.40 -8.03 -4.08
N PHE A 157 8.80 -7.13 -4.86
CA PHE A 157 7.94 -6.08 -4.30
C PHE A 157 6.61 -6.64 -3.77
N LYS A 158 6.04 -7.65 -4.43
CA LYS A 158 4.82 -8.31 -3.95
C LYS A 158 5.07 -9.02 -2.63
N GLU A 159 6.22 -9.70 -2.51
CA GLU A 159 6.66 -10.30 -1.24
C GLU A 159 6.78 -9.24 -0.14
N LEU A 160 7.52 -8.16 -0.39
CA LEU A 160 7.66 -7.05 0.56
C LEU A 160 6.31 -6.45 0.97
N GLN A 161 5.39 -6.27 0.02
CA GLN A 161 4.05 -5.74 0.28
C GLN A 161 3.19 -6.71 1.12
N GLU A 162 3.26 -8.01 0.84
CA GLU A 162 2.56 -9.03 1.62
C GLU A 162 3.13 -9.14 3.04
N GLU A 163 4.45 -9.10 3.21
CA GLU A 163 5.10 -9.03 4.52
C GLU A 163 4.62 -7.80 5.31
N ALA A 164 4.61 -6.62 4.68
CA ALA A 164 4.11 -5.39 5.29
C ALA A 164 2.60 -5.45 5.62
N ARG A 165 1.80 -6.13 4.80
CA ARG A 165 0.34 -6.28 4.99
C ARG A 165 0.03 -7.24 6.13
N LEU A 166 0.71 -8.38 6.19
CA LEU A 166 0.55 -9.37 7.26
C LEU A 166 0.96 -8.76 8.61
N GLY A 167 1.96 -7.87 8.60
CA GLY A 167 2.45 -7.16 9.76
C GLY A 167 2.99 -8.14 10.80
N GLY A 168 4.29 -8.39 10.72
CA GLY A 168 5.07 -9.09 11.73
C GLY A 168 6.09 -8.15 12.38
N GLU A 169 6.85 -8.68 13.33
CA GLU A 169 7.98 -7.97 13.96
C GLU A 169 9.05 -7.56 12.93
N ASP A 170 9.12 -8.26 11.80
CA ASP A 170 10.12 -8.11 10.74
C ASP A 170 9.86 -6.99 9.73
N VAL A 171 8.62 -6.49 9.61
CA VAL A 171 8.30 -5.40 8.67
C VAL A 171 7.53 -4.31 9.38
N GLY A 172 8.11 -3.10 9.34
CA GLY A 172 7.64 -1.88 9.98
C GLY A 172 6.15 -1.85 10.28
N SER A 173 5.88 -1.73 11.58
CA SER A 173 4.59 -1.47 12.22
C SER A 173 3.56 -0.64 11.43
N SER A 174 4.05 0.35 10.69
CA SER A 174 3.31 1.49 10.15
C SER A 174 2.27 1.11 9.10
N PHE A 175 2.61 0.26 8.13
CA PHE A 175 1.71 -0.01 7.00
C PHE A 175 0.44 -0.74 7.42
N ARG A 176 0.57 -1.80 8.22
CA ARG A 176 -0.60 -2.52 8.75
C ARG A 176 -1.45 -1.64 9.65
N ARG A 177 -0.83 -0.75 10.44
CA ARG A 177 -1.57 0.24 11.25
C ARG A 177 -2.37 1.19 10.35
N ASP A 178 -1.77 1.72 9.30
CA ASP A 178 -2.46 2.62 8.36
C ASP A 178 -3.66 1.92 7.68
N LEU A 179 -3.47 0.67 7.23
CA LEU A 179 -4.56 -0.15 6.68
C LEU A 179 -5.66 -0.42 7.72
N LYS A 180 -5.28 -0.70 8.96
CA LYS A 180 -6.22 -0.92 10.07
C LYS A 180 -7.03 0.35 10.34
N LEU A 181 -6.39 1.52 10.40
CA LEU A 181 -7.07 2.80 10.58
C LEU A 181 -8.08 3.07 9.46
N ILE A 182 -7.72 2.81 8.20
CA ILE A 182 -8.67 2.93 7.07
C ILE A 182 -9.84 1.94 7.22
N SER A 183 -9.56 0.71 7.65
CA SER A 183 -10.59 -0.30 7.87
C SER A 183 -11.52 0.04 9.06
N GLU A 184 -11.01 0.72 10.08
CA GLU A 184 -11.78 1.20 11.24
C GLU A 184 -12.73 2.32 10.84
N VAL A 185 -12.33 3.20 9.91
CA VAL A 185 -13.22 4.21 9.33
C VAL A 185 -14.39 3.55 8.57
N GLN A 186 -14.14 2.44 7.89
CA GLN A 186 -15.20 1.70 7.17
C GLN A 186 -16.10 0.87 8.08
N ALA A 187 -15.54 0.31 9.16
CA ALA A 187 -16.23 -0.52 10.13
C ALA A 187 -16.01 0.04 11.55
N PRO A 188 -16.76 1.08 11.92
CA PRO A 188 -16.52 1.80 13.17
C PRO A 188 -16.65 0.89 14.38
N PHE A 189 -15.80 1.14 15.38
CA PHE A 189 -15.82 0.45 16.68
C PHE A 189 -15.54 -1.05 16.66
N ARG A 190 -14.95 -1.60 15.58
CA ARG A 190 -14.54 -3.01 15.52
C ARG A 190 -13.68 -3.44 16.72
N GLY A 191 -12.70 -2.61 17.11
CA GLY A 191 -11.85 -2.89 18.29
C GLY A 191 -12.66 -3.01 19.59
N ILE A 192 -13.63 -2.12 19.79
CA ILE A 192 -14.52 -2.13 20.96
C ILE A 192 -15.37 -3.40 20.98
N ARG A 193 -15.94 -3.78 19.84
CA ARG A 193 -16.74 -4.99 19.71
C ARG A 193 -15.94 -6.26 20.04
N ARG A 194 -14.71 -6.37 19.55
CA ARG A 194 -13.80 -7.49 19.88
C ARG A 194 -13.43 -7.52 21.35
N PHE A 195 -13.17 -6.36 21.95
CA PHE A 195 -12.94 -6.26 23.38
C PHE A 195 -14.10 -6.89 24.16
N PHE A 196 -15.35 -6.55 23.82
CA PHE A 196 -16.52 -7.13 24.48
C PHE A 196 -16.68 -8.63 24.22
N TYR A 197 -16.39 -9.12 23.01
CA TYR A 197 -16.43 -10.56 22.75
C TYR A 197 -15.46 -11.34 23.64
N VAL A 198 -14.22 -10.87 23.76
CA VAL A 198 -13.21 -11.50 24.63
C VAL A 198 -13.59 -11.36 26.09
N ALA A 199 -14.00 -10.16 26.53
CA ALA A 199 -14.39 -9.90 27.91
C ALA A 199 -15.58 -10.76 28.35
N PHE A 200 -16.62 -10.87 27.52
CA PHE A 200 -17.78 -11.72 27.84
C PHE A 200 -17.48 -13.21 27.75
N THR A 201 -16.60 -13.64 26.83
CA THR A 201 -16.11 -15.02 26.81
C THR A 201 -15.35 -15.34 28.10
N ALA A 202 -14.47 -14.45 28.56
CA ALA A 202 -13.73 -14.63 29.80
C ALA A 202 -14.67 -14.63 31.02
N ALA A 203 -15.62 -13.70 31.08
CA ALA A 203 -16.62 -13.63 32.15
C ALA A 203 -17.48 -14.92 32.23
N ALA A 204 -17.95 -15.42 31.08
CA ALA A 204 -18.69 -16.67 31.00
C ALA A 204 -17.83 -17.88 31.36
N GLY A 205 -16.53 -17.88 31.00
CA GLY A 205 -15.57 -18.91 31.40
C GLY A 205 -15.34 -18.94 32.92
N ILE A 206 -15.18 -17.79 33.56
CA ILE A 206 -15.07 -17.67 35.02
C ILE A 206 -16.36 -18.14 35.69
N SER A 207 -17.53 -17.75 35.18
CA SER A 207 -18.81 -18.20 35.70
C SER A 207 -18.97 -19.73 35.60
N LEU A 208 -18.58 -20.31 34.46
CA LEU A 208 -18.61 -21.75 34.25
C LEU A 208 -17.66 -22.50 35.20
N PHE A 209 -16.47 -21.95 35.45
CA PHE A 209 -15.50 -22.53 36.40
C PHE A 209 -16.09 -22.70 37.80
N PHE A 210 -16.89 -21.74 38.29
CA PHE A 210 -17.58 -21.86 39.58
C PHE A 210 -18.83 -22.76 39.53
N ASN A 211 -19.53 -22.81 38.39
CA ASN A 211 -20.74 -23.61 38.25
C ASN A 211 -20.45 -25.11 38.11
N VAL A 212 -19.32 -25.52 37.53
CA VAL A 212 -18.99 -26.95 37.35
C VAL A 212 -18.91 -27.72 38.69
N PRO A 213 -18.14 -27.28 39.71
CA PRO A 213 -18.17 -27.91 41.02
C PRO A 213 -19.55 -27.88 41.70
N ARG A 214 -20.32 -26.81 41.45
CA ARG A 214 -21.67 -26.64 42.02
C ARG A 214 -22.66 -27.66 41.44
N ILE A 215 -22.58 -27.94 40.14
CA ILE A 215 -23.37 -28.98 39.47
C ILE A 215 -22.98 -30.36 40.00
N LEU A 216 -21.67 -30.64 40.15
CA LEU A 216 -21.20 -31.91 40.69
C LEU A 216 -21.75 -32.16 42.11
N ARG A 217 -21.73 -31.15 42.98
CA ARG A 217 -22.35 -31.22 44.31
C ARG A 217 -23.87 -31.38 44.24
N ALA A 218 -24.53 -30.67 43.32
CA ALA A 218 -25.98 -30.77 43.15
C ALA A 218 -26.43 -32.18 42.71
N ILE A 219 -25.63 -32.85 41.86
CA ILE A 219 -25.88 -34.23 41.42
C ILE A 219 -25.61 -35.25 42.54
N GLN A 220 -24.56 -35.03 43.35
CA GLN A 220 -24.24 -35.91 44.48
C GLN A 220 -25.31 -35.90 45.59
N GLY A 221 -26.13 -34.84 45.65
CA GLY A 221 -27.20 -34.70 46.64
C GLY A 221 -26.68 -34.46 48.08
N GLY A 222 -27.60 -34.20 49.01
CA GLY A 222 -27.31 -33.94 50.42
C GLY A 222 -27.99 -32.69 50.98
N ASP A 223 -27.96 -32.53 52.31
CA ASP A 223 -28.51 -31.34 52.97
C ASP A 223 -27.75 -30.08 52.53
N GLY A 224 -28.49 -29.11 51.98
CA GLY A 224 -27.92 -27.88 51.42
C GLY A 224 -27.41 -27.98 49.98
N ALA A 225 -27.75 -29.05 49.24
CA ALA A 225 -27.42 -29.16 47.81
C ALA A 225 -28.11 -28.04 46.98
N PRO A 226 -27.41 -27.42 46.00
CA PRO A 226 -27.99 -26.41 45.11
C PRO A 226 -29.05 -26.99 44.17
N ASP A 227 -29.98 -26.17 43.67
CA ASP A 227 -30.93 -26.61 42.65
C ASP A 227 -30.21 -27.00 41.34
N VAL A 228 -30.47 -28.23 40.89
CA VAL A 228 -29.84 -28.83 39.70
C VAL A 228 -30.29 -28.11 38.45
N LEU A 229 -31.59 -27.79 38.32
CA LEU A 229 -32.13 -27.21 37.09
C LEU A 229 -31.65 -25.77 36.91
N GLU A 230 -31.69 -24.96 37.96
CA GLU A 230 -31.16 -23.59 37.95
C GLU A 230 -29.65 -23.58 37.65
N THR A 231 -28.86 -24.42 38.34
CA THR A 231 -27.41 -24.44 38.15
C THR A 231 -27.02 -24.95 36.75
N ALA A 232 -27.72 -25.98 36.25
CA ALA A 232 -27.52 -26.48 34.88
C ALA A 232 -27.94 -25.44 33.83
N GLY A 233 -29.05 -24.72 34.05
CA GLY A 233 -29.50 -23.62 33.19
C GLY A 233 -28.45 -22.51 33.09
N ASN A 234 -27.89 -22.08 34.23
CA ASN A 234 -26.83 -21.07 34.27
C ASN A 234 -25.54 -21.52 33.55
N ALA A 235 -25.16 -22.79 33.68
CA ALA A 235 -24.04 -23.33 32.92
C ALA A 235 -24.33 -23.39 31.41
N ALA A 236 -25.54 -23.79 31.01
CA ALA A 236 -25.94 -23.84 29.61
C ALA A 236 -25.92 -22.45 28.95
N VAL A 237 -26.41 -21.42 29.65
CA VAL A 237 -26.36 -20.03 29.17
C VAL A 237 -24.92 -19.56 28.97
N ASN A 238 -24.02 -19.84 29.91
CA ASN A 238 -22.61 -19.47 29.79
C ASN A 238 -21.92 -20.20 28.63
N ILE A 239 -22.17 -21.51 28.47
CA ILE A 239 -21.64 -22.30 27.34
C ILE A 239 -22.14 -21.73 26.01
N GLY A 240 -23.45 -21.48 25.90
CA GLY A 240 -24.05 -20.86 24.70
C GLY A 240 -23.43 -19.49 24.40
N GLY A 241 -23.24 -18.66 25.44
CA GLY A 241 -22.58 -17.37 25.34
C GLY A 241 -21.14 -17.48 24.82
N ILE A 242 -20.33 -18.38 25.38
CA ILE A 242 -18.96 -18.65 24.91
C ILE A 242 -18.96 -19.04 23.43
N VAL A 243 -19.82 -19.98 23.02
CA VAL A 243 -19.91 -20.42 21.62
C VAL A 243 -20.25 -19.25 20.70
N VAL A 244 -21.23 -18.44 21.06
CA VAL A 244 -21.65 -17.27 20.26
C VAL A 244 -20.55 -16.22 20.19
N PHE A 245 -19.95 -15.83 21.30
CA PHE A 245 -18.91 -14.78 21.31
C PHE A 245 -17.63 -15.23 20.58
N VAL A 246 -17.23 -16.50 20.72
CA VAL A 246 -16.11 -17.06 19.96
C VAL A 246 -16.43 -17.07 18.46
N ALA A 247 -17.64 -17.50 18.06
CA ALA A 247 -18.05 -17.48 16.66
C ALA A 247 -18.05 -16.05 16.08
N LEU A 248 -18.58 -15.08 16.83
CA LEU A 248 -18.58 -13.67 16.44
C LEU A 248 -17.16 -13.10 16.32
N PHE A 249 -16.26 -13.46 17.24
CA PHE A 249 -14.86 -13.05 17.20
C PHE A 249 -14.15 -13.57 15.94
N LEU A 250 -14.30 -14.87 15.64
CA LEU A 250 -13.74 -15.48 14.43
C LEU A 250 -14.31 -14.86 13.16
N TRP A 251 -15.62 -14.61 13.13
CA TRP A 251 -16.27 -13.99 11.98
C TRP A 251 -15.78 -12.56 11.73
N ASP A 252 -15.64 -11.75 12.77
CA ASP A 252 -15.16 -10.37 12.67
C ASP A 252 -13.67 -10.31 12.30
N ASN A 253 -12.86 -11.29 12.70
CA ASN A 253 -11.47 -11.44 12.26
C ASN A 253 -11.41 -11.72 10.75
N LYS A 254 -12.19 -12.70 10.28
CA LYS A 254 -12.28 -13.01 8.85
C LYS A 254 -12.75 -11.80 8.04
N LYS A 255 -13.73 -11.04 8.55
CA LYS A 255 -14.25 -9.84 7.88
C LYS A 255 -13.23 -8.69 7.84
N GLU A 256 -12.41 -8.52 8.87
CA GLU A 256 -11.32 -7.56 8.84
C GLU A 256 -10.27 -7.93 7.79
N GLU A 257 -9.87 -9.20 7.71
CA GLU A 257 -8.90 -9.65 6.70
C GLU A 257 -9.41 -9.43 5.28
N GLU A 258 -10.67 -9.79 5.01
CA GLU A 258 -11.34 -9.53 3.72
C GLU A 258 -11.33 -8.03 3.38
N GLN A 259 -11.62 -7.17 4.35
CA GLN A 259 -11.61 -5.72 4.16
C GLN A 259 -10.22 -5.16 3.93
N ILE A 260 -9.22 -5.57 4.72
CA ILE A 260 -7.83 -5.14 4.54
C ILE A 260 -7.31 -5.59 3.18
N ALA A 261 -7.62 -6.82 2.75
CA ALA A 261 -7.26 -7.31 1.42
C ALA A 261 -7.93 -6.48 0.32
N GLN A 262 -9.21 -6.12 0.48
CA GLN A 262 -9.91 -5.25 -0.46
C GLN A 262 -9.33 -3.83 -0.50
N ILE A 263 -9.00 -3.24 0.66
CA ILE A 263 -8.38 -1.91 0.76
C ILE A 263 -7.00 -1.93 0.11
N SER A 264 -6.16 -2.92 0.44
CA SER A 264 -4.82 -3.10 -0.16
C SER A 264 -4.91 -3.24 -1.68
N ARG A 265 -5.86 -4.06 -2.18
CA ARG A 265 -6.10 -4.20 -3.61
C ARG A 265 -6.55 -2.89 -4.25
N ASN A 266 -7.49 -2.18 -3.63
CA ASN A 266 -7.98 -0.90 -4.14
C ASN A 266 -6.88 0.16 -4.16
N GLU A 267 -6.01 0.18 -3.15
CA GLU A 267 -4.84 1.03 -3.08
C GLU A 267 -3.88 0.73 -4.24
N THR A 268 -3.57 -0.54 -4.49
CA THR A 268 -2.76 -0.97 -5.63
C THR A 268 -3.40 -0.58 -6.97
N LEU A 269 -4.72 -0.78 -7.13
CA LEU A 269 -5.45 -0.37 -8.33
C LEU A 269 -5.45 1.15 -8.52
N SER A 270 -5.54 1.91 -7.44
CA SER A 270 -5.49 3.38 -7.53
C SER A 270 -4.16 3.91 -8.07
N ARG A 271 -3.09 3.12 -7.99
CA ARG A 271 -1.77 3.47 -8.52
C ARG A 271 -1.50 2.95 -9.93
N LEU A 272 -2.50 2.38 -10.61
CA LEU A 272 -2.31 1.89 -11.97
C LEU A 272 -1.94 3.07 -12.90
N PRO A 273 -0.83 3.00 -13.64
CA PRO A 273 -0.45 4.05 -14.57
C PRO A 273 -1.35 4.00 -15.81
N LEU A 274 -1.86 5.17 -16.19
CA LEU A 274 -2.64 5.39 -17.40
C LEU A 274 -1.86 6.30 -18.34
N ARG A 275 -1.75 5.88 -19.60
CA ARG A 275 -1.19 6.71 -20.67
C ARG A 275 -2.31 7.50 -21.33
N LEU A 276 -2.28 8.81 -21.18
CA LEU A 276 -3.22 9.73 -21.81
C LEU A 276 -2.91 9.89 -23.31
N SER A 277 -3.87 10.42 -24.07
CA SER A 277 -3.69 10.74 -25.49
C SER A 277 -2.56 11.75 -25.74
N THR A 278 -2.25 12.60 -24.76
CA THR A 278 -1.13 13.55 -24.76
C THR A 278 0.23 12.89 -24.52
N ASN A 279 0.28 11.56 -24.48
CA ASN A 279 1.47 10.76 -24.17
C ASN A 279 2.00 10.93 -22.73
N ARG A 280 1.26 11.63 -21.87
CA ARG A 280 1.55 11.75 -20.43
C ARG A 280 1.08 10.50 -19.70
N VAL A 281 1.89 10.03 -18.74
CA VAL A 281 1.54 8.92 -17.85
C VAL A 281 1.07 9.50 -16.52
N VAL A 282 -0.11 9.11 -16.07
CA VAL A 282 -0.79 9.62 -14.87
C VAL A 282 -1.35 8.41 -14.10
N GLU A 283 -1.23 8.39 -12.78
CA GLU A 283 -1.81 7.31 -11.97
C GLU A 283 -3.32 7.53 -11.77
N LEU A 284 -4.10 6.46 -11.62
CA LEU A 284 -5.56 6.54 -11.39
C LEU A 284 -5.93 7.45 -10.20
N VAL A 285 -5.13 7.48 -9.14
CA VAL A 285 -5.34 8.30 -7.94
C VAL A 285 -5.21 9.80 -8.25
N GLN A 286 -4.35 10.18 -9.19
CA GLN A 286 -4.17 11.58 -9.61
C GLN A 286 -5.36 12.10 -10.41
N LEU A 287 -6.21 11.21 -10.95
CA LEU A 287 -7.45 11.58 -11.62
C LEU A 287 -8.61 11.80 -10.63
N ARG A 288 -8.42 11.50 -9.34
CA ARG A 288 -9.44 11.74 -8.31
C ARG A 288 -9.85 13.22 -8.33
N ASP A 289 -11.15 13.47 -8.16
CA ASP A 289 -11.80 14.79 -8.15
C ASP A 289 -11.70 15.62 -9.44
N THR A 290 -10.93 15.17 -10.44
CA THR A 290 -10.83 15.82 -11.76
C THR A 290 -11.68 15.09 -12.80
N VAL A 291 -11.57 13.76 -12.85
CA VAL A 291 -12.19 12.93 -13.90
C VAL A 291 -12.63 11.60 -13.30
N ARG A 292 -13.72 11.03 -13.81
CA ARG A 292 -14.26 9.72 -13.42
C ARG A 292 -13.79 8.66 -14.43
N PRO A 293 -12.72 7.89 -14.13
CA PRO A 293 -12.28 6.83 -15.01
C PRO A 293 -13.30 5.67 -15.02
N VAL A 294 -13.66 5.20 -16.22
CA VAL A 294 -14.51 4.04 -16.46
C VAL A 294 -13.70 3.04 -17.28
N ILE A 295 -13.38 1.90 -16.67
CA ILE A 295 -12.58 0.85 -17.29
C ILE A 295 -13.48 -0.05 -18.14
N ILE A 296 -13.18 -0.16 -19.43
CA ILE A 296 -13.85 -1.09 -20.37
C ILE A 296 -12.90 -2.23 -20.64
N ALA A 297 -13.09 -3.36 -19.95
CA ALA A 297 -12.22 -4.53 -20.08
C ALA A 297 -12.89 -5.66 -20.88
N GLY A 298 -12.16 -6.29 -21.81
CA GLY A 298 -12.67 -7.41 -22.59
C GLY A 298 -11.80 -7.80 -23.78
N LYS A 299 -12.33 -8.66 -24.67
CA LYS A 299 -11.70 -8.95 -25.96
C LYS A 299 -11.70 -7.71 -26.85
N LYS A 300 -10.76 -7.65 -27.81
CA LYS A 300 -10.58 -6.50 -28.70
C LYS A 300 -11.88 -6.13 -29.41
N GLU A 301 -12.62 -7.10 -29.93
CA GLU A 301 -13.87 -6.83 -30.66
C GLU A 301 -14.92 -6.18 -29.76
N THR A 302 -15.09 -6.72 -28.55
CA THR A 302 -16.06 -6.22 -27.56
C THR A 302 -15.72 -4.81 -27.10
N VAL A 303 -14.44 -4.55 -26.80
CA VAL A 303 -13.97 -3.22 -26.34
C VAL A 303 -14.13 -2.19 -27.45
N THR A 304 -13.72 -2.51 -28.68
CA THR A 304 -13.89 -1.60 -29.83
C THR A 304 -15.36 -1.33 -30.13
N LEU A 305 -16.23 -2.35 -30.05
CA LEU A 305 -17.68 -2.18 -30.22
C LEU A 305 -18.27 -1.27 -29.13
N ALA A 306 -17.87 -1.47 -27.87
CA ALA A 306 -18.34 -0.64 -26.75
C ALA A 306 -17.89 0.83 -26.91
N LEU A 307 -16.63 1.06 -27.30
CA LEU A 307 -16.12 2.40 -27.58
C LEU A 307 -16.87 3.07 -28.73
N ARG A 308 -17.15 2.33 -29.82
CA ARG A 308 -17.92 2.84 -30.97
C ARG A 308 -19.35 3.21 -30.58
N LYS A 309 -19.99 2.43 -29.70
CA LYS A 309 -21.32 2.78 -29.16
C LYS A 309 -21.26 4.02 -28.26
N ALA A 310 -20.21 4.14 -27.44
CA ALA A 310 -20.01 5.26 -26.53
C ALA A 310 -19.69 6.57 -27.27
N GLU A 311 -19.14 6.51 -28.48
CA GLU A 311 -18.79 7.68 -29.30
C GLU A 311 -20.00 8.60 -29.56
N ARG A 312 -21.21 8.02 -29.67
CA ARG A 312 -22.47 8.78 -29.80
C ARG A 312 -22.78 9.68 -28.60
N PHE A 313 -22.21 9.37 -27.44
CA PHE A 313 -22.41 10.10 -26.17
C PHE A 313 -21.17 10.91 -25.75
N ARG A 314 -20.21 11.12 -26.67
CA ARG A 314 -18.93 11.75 -26.35
C ARG A 314 -19.08 13.10 -25.63
N THR A 315 -19.99 13.95 -26.09
CA THR A 315 -20.24 15.27 -25.49
C THR A 315 -20.79 15.18 -24.07
N ASP A 316 -21.74 14.28 -23.83
CA ASP A 316 -22.33 14.05 -22.51
C ASP A 316 -21.33 13.44 -21.54
N LEU A 317 -20.52 12.49 -22.01
CA LEU A 317 -19.44 11.87 -21.22
C LEU A 317 -18.39 12.90 -20.80
N LEU A 318 -17.97 13.78 -21.72
CA LEU A 318 -17.03 14.86 -21.43
C LEU A 318 -17.63 15.87 -20.45
N ARG A 319 -18.89 16.28 -20.63
CA ARG A 319 -19.59 17.19 -19.70
C ARG A 319 -19.69 16.62 -18.29
N ARG A 320 -19.82 15.29 -18.15
CA ARG A 320 -19.85 14.59 -16.86
C ARG A 320 -18.46 14.25 -16.32
N GLY A 321 -17.39 14.63 -17.05
CA GLY A 321 -16.01 14.35 -16.69
C GLY A 321 -15.69 12.86 -16.69
N VAL A 322 -16.23 12.07 -17.62
CA VAL A 322 -15.99 10.62 -17.71
C VAL A 322 -14.82 10.34 -18.65
N LEU A 323 -13.84 9.54 -18.20
CA LEU A 323 -12.72 9.06 -19.01
C LEU A 323 -12.85 7.57 -19.25
N LEU A 324 -13.05 7.16 -20.50
CA LEU A 324 -13.08 5.74 -20.87
C LEU A 324 -11.65 5.20 -20.99
N VAL A 325 -11.35 4.13 -20.25
CA VAL A 325 -10.05 3.46 -20.23
C VAL A 325 -10.23 2.03 -20.79
N PRO A 326 -9.86 1.78 -22.06
CA PRO A 326 -9.97 0.44 -22.64
C PRO A 326 -8.84 -0.49 -22.16
N VAL A 327 -9.21 -1.70 -21.74
CA VAL A 327 -8.28 -2.76 -21.33
C VAL A 327 -8.58 -4.01 -22.16
N ILE A 328 -7.69 -4.34 -23.09
CA ILE A 328 -7.88 -5.46 -24.02
C ILE A 328 -7.16 -6.69 -23.46
N TRP A 329 -7.90 -7.79 -23.26
CA TRP A 329 -7.34 -9.08 -22.85
C TRP A 329 -6.97 -9.93 -24.07
N GLY A 330 -5.88 -10.70 -23.97
CA GLY A 330 -5.49 -11.70 -24.97
C GLY A 330 -4.49 -11.23 -26.04
N GLU A 331 -4.19 -9.93 -26.14
CA GLU A 331 -2.98 -9.49 -26.84
C GLU A 331 -1.82 -9.49 -25.84
N GLY A 332 -1.04 -10.57 -25.80
CA GLY A 332 0.31 -10.58 -25.23
C GLY A 332 1.21 -9.66 -26.07
N ARG A 333 1.00 -8.35 -25.98
CA ARG A 333 2.03 -7.41 -26.39
C ARG A 333 3.09 -7.44 -25.30
N GLU A 334 4.16 -8.19 -25.55
CA GLU A 334 5.47 -7.65 -25.23
C GLU A 334 5.49 -6.22 -25.79
N THR A 335 5.25 -5.23 -24.94
CA THR A 335 5.69 -3.89 -25.24
C THR A 335 7.19 -4.03 -25.45
N LYS A 336 7.64 -4.07 -26.71
CA LYS A 336 9.00 -3.66 -27.05
C LYS A 336 9.17 -2.29 -26.40
N ILE A 337 9.73 -2.29 -25.20
CA ILE A 337 10.33 -1.11 -24.63
C ILE A 337 11.42 -0.80 -25.64
N GLU A 338 11.16 0.15 -26.54
CA GLU A 338 12.24 0.81 -27.24
C GLU A 338 13.15 1.34 -26.13
N LYS A 339 14.25 0.63 -25.88
CA LYS A 339 15.37 1.16 -25.12
C LYS A 339 15.84 2.36 -25.92
N LYS A 340 15.32 3.56 -25.62
CA LYS A 340 16.01 4.81 -25.92
C LYS A 340 17.20 4.89 -24.97
N GLY A 341 18.18 4.02 -25.20
CA GLY A 341 19.51 4.09 -24.64
C GLY A 341 20.42 4.64 -25.72
N PHE A 342 21.00 5.82 -25.48
CA PHE A 342 22.26 6.16 -26.10
C PHE A 342 23.29 5.12 -25.63
N GLY A 343 23.70 4.23 -26.51
CA GLY A 343 24.67 3.17 -26.18
C GLY A 343 24.76 2.10 -27.25
N LEU A 344 25.80 2.21 -28.09
CA LEU A 344 26.40 1.28 -29.05
C LEU A 344 25.50 0.27 -29.82
N GLN A 345 25.56 0.39 -31.15
CA GLN A 345 25.08 -0.60 -32.11
C GLN A 345 25.79 -1.95 -31.92
N PRO A 346 25.10 -3.09 -31.98
CA PRO A 346 25.74 -4.40 -32.09
C PRO A 346 26.31 -4.57 -33.52
N LYS A 347 27.62 -4.74 -33.62
CA LYS A 347 28.32 -5.13 -34.85
C LYS A 347 27.89 -6.55 -35.22
N ALA A 348 27.32 -6.72 -36.42
CA ALA A 348 26.96 -8.03 -36.96
C ALA A 348 28.18 -8.73 -37.57
N ALA A 349 28.32 -10.00 -37.20
CA ALA A 349 28.95 -11.14 -37.89
C ALA A 349 30.30 -10.95 -38.58
N GLU A 350 31.31 -11.68 -38.10
CA GLU A 350 32.43 -12.13 -38.92
C GLU A 350 32.58 -13.65 -38.72
N ALA A 351 32.44 -14.36 -39.84
CA ALA A 351 32.50 -15.81 -39.93
C ALA A 351 33.95 -16.31 -39.84
N LEU A 352 34.09 -17.55 -39.37
CA LEU A 352 35.32 -18.34 -39.26
C LEU A 352 36.22 -18.27 -40.51
N PRO A 353 37.51 -18.58 -40.34
CA PRO A 353 37.94 -19.89 -40.84
C PRO A 353 38.79 -20.70 -39.84
N SER A 354 38.51 -22.01 -39.81
CA SER A 354 39.33 -23.05 -39.21
C SER A 354 40.30 -23.59 -40.26
N ILE A 355 41.59 -23.48 -39.99
CA ILE A 355 42.73 -24.11 -40.69
C ILE A 355 43.88 -24.12 -39.65
N GLY A 356 44.67 -25.17 -39.43
CA GLY A 356 44.80 -26.43 -40.13
C GLY A 356 45.57 -27.49 -39.31
N ILE A 357 45.69 -28.64 -39.96
CA ILE A 357 46.25 -29.94 -39.58
C ILE A 357 47.80 -29.91 -39.46
N LEU A 358 48.38 -30.79 -38.63
CA LEU A 358 49.57 -31.68 -38.87
C LEU A 358 49.78 -32.59 -37.62
N ARG A 359 49.55 -33.92 -37.69
CA ARG A 359 50.52 -35.07 -37.88
C ARG A 359 51.67 -35.11 -36.84
N SER A 360 52.16 -36.22 -36.28
CA SER A 360 51.95 -37.68 -36.39
C SER A 360 52.79 -38.41 -35.30
N GLU A 361 52.64 -39.74 -35.20
CA GLU A 361 53.55 -40.77 -34.61
C GLU A 361 53.40 -41.08 -33.11
N HIS A 362 53.50 -42.31 -32.58
CA HIS A 362 53.67 -43.67 -33.11
C HIS A 362 53.25 -44.68 -32.00
N SER A 363 52.85 -45.89 -32.40
CA SER A 363 52.55 -47.10 -31.60
C SER A 363 53.84 -47.74 -30.99
N PRO A 364 53.85 -48.86 -30.24
CA PRO A 364 53.06 -50.11 -30.40
C PRO A 364 51.81 -50.21 -29.53
#